data_AF-R9I9Q9-F1
#
_entry.id   AF-R9I9Q9-F1
#
_cell.length_a   1.000
_cell.length_b   1.000
_cell.length_c   1.000
_cell.angle_alpha   90.00
_cell.angle_beta   90.00
_cell.angle_gamma   90.00
#
_symmetry.space_group_name_H-M   'P 1'
#
loop_
_entity.id
_entity.type
_entity.pdbx_description
1 polymer ?
#
loop_
_entity_poly.entity_id
_entity_poly.type
_entity_poly.pdbx_seq_one_letter_code
_entity_poly.pdbx_strand_id
1 'polypeptide(L)'
;MNIDYTVGEVELSNKPKFKNLHKVASSEDDYKYLLPTYKEDTICYKEYFKVLSLNQSNQVLGYTLISEGGITETCADVRVILQAALLTNSVALILAHNHPSGNMNPSRQDMEITK
;
A
#
# COMPACT_ATOMS: atom_id res chain seq x y z
N MET A 1 -29.48 22.28 -8.72
CA MET A 1 -29.41 22.03 -7.27
C MET A 1 -28.06 22.53 -6.81
N ASN A 2 -27.99 23.68 -6.13
CA ASN A 2 -26.75 24.12 -5.49
C ASN A 2 -26.66 23.39 -4.16
N ILE A 3 -25.79 22.38 -4.10
CA ILE A 3 -25.52 21.68 -2.86
C ILE A 3 -24.36 22.44 -2.20
N ASP A 4 -24.68 23.27 -1.20
CA ASP A 4 -23.70 23.83 -0.29
C ASP A 4 -23.21 22.72 0.63
N TYR A 5 -22.01 22.20 0.38
CA TYR A 5 -21.36 21.27 1.30
C TYR A 5 -20.53 22.07 2.31
N THR A 6 -20.96 22.12 3.57
CA THR A 6 -20.12 22.57 4.69
C THR A 6 -19.25 21.40 5.14
N VAL A 7 -18.04 21.30 4.60
CA VAL A 7 -17.01 20.38 5.11
C VAL A 7 -16.32 21.02 6.31
N GLY A 8 -16.05 20.23 7.36
CA GLY A 8 -15.24 20.67 8.48
C GLY A 8 -13.83 21.01 8.00
N GLU A 9 -13.29 22.15 8.44
CA GLU A 9 -11.90 22.52 8.16
C GLU A 9 -10.96 21.50 8.83
N VAL A 10 -10.00 20.98 8.07
CA VAL A 10 -9.00 20.03 8.56
C VAL A 10 -7.62 20.67 8.42
N GLU A 11 -6.96 20.92 9.53
CA GLU A 11 -5.55 21.33 9.54
C GLU A 11 -4.68 20.08 9.44
N LEU A 12 -3.86 19.99 8.39
CA LEU A 12 -2.93 18.89 8.19
C LEU A 12 -1.54 19.27 8.72
N SER A 13 -1.04 18.51 9.69
CA SER A 13 0.35 18.60 10.14
C SER A 13 1.10 17.33 9.80
N ASN A 14 2.27 17.46 9.15
CA ASN A 14 3.14 16.34 8.82
C ASN A 14 4.51 16.55 9.46
N LYS A 15 4.99 15.55 10.21
CA LYS A 15 6.30 15.54 10.87
C LYS A 15 7.12 14.37 10.35
N PRO A 16 7.75 14.50 9.17
CA PRO A 16 8.54 13.42 8.60
C PRO A 16 9.72 13.10 9.52
N LYS A 17 9.90 11.81 9.87
CA LYS A 17 10.99 11.35 10.73
C LYS A 17 12.23 10.88 9.97
N PHE A 18 12.18 10.88 8.63
CA PHE A 18 13.16 10.17 7.82
C PHE A 18 14.25 11.10 7.31
N LYS A 19 15.51 10.76 7.59
CA LYS A 19 16.69 11.52 7.12
C LYS A 19 17.25 11.03 5.79
N ASN A 20 16.92 9.80 5.37
CA ASN A 20 17.29 9.21 4.08
C ASN A 20 16.16 8.29 3.60
N LEU A 21 15.41 8.72 2.58
CA LEU A 21 14.34 7.92 2.00
C LEU A 21 14.93 7.03 0.89
N HIS A 22 14.61 5.73 0.92
CA HIS A 22 15.01 4.79 -0.13
C HIS A 22 14.26 5.13 -1.43
N LYS A 23 14.97 5.21 -2.56
CA LYS A 23 14.35 5.45 -3.86
C LYS A 23 14.12 4.13 -4.57
N VAL A 24 12.92 3.94 -5.10
CA VAL A 24 12.56 2.78 -5.92
C VAL A 24 12.49 3.20 -7.39
N ALA A 25 12.94 2.32 -8.28
CA ALA A 25 12.91 2.55 -9.73
C ALA A 25 12.35 1.36 -10.52
N SER A 26 12.09 0.23 -9.86
CA SER A 26 11.63 -1.01 -10.47
C SER A 26 10.85 -1.86 -9.48
N SER A 27 10.07 -2.81 -9.99
CA SER A 27 9.37 -3.81 -9.18
C SER A 27 10.31 -4.66 -8.32
N GLU A 28 11.57 -4.79 -8.73
CA GLU A 28 12.59 -5.48 -7.94
C GLU A 28 13.01 -4.67 -6.70
N ASP A 29 13.12 -3.34 -6.83
CA ASP A 29 13.39 -2.46 -5.68
C ASP A 29 12.22 -2.50 -4.69
N ASP A 30 10.99 -2.47 -5.21
CA ASP A 30 9.78 -2.57 -4.41
C ASP A 30 9.74 -3.89 -3.63
N TYR A 31 10.03 -5.01 -4.31
CA TYR A 31 10.13 -6.33 -3.70
C TYR A 31 11.19 -6.37 -2.60
N LYS A 32 12.41 -5.89 -2.87
CA LYS A 32 13.51 -5.87 -1.89
C LYS A 32 13.16 -5.02 -0.66
N TYR A 33 12.47 -3.90 -0.85
CA TYR A 33 12.02 -3.06 0.24
C TYR A 33 10.92 -3.74 1.07
N LEU A 34 9.95 -4.37 0.42
CA LEU A 34 8.77 -4.92 1.07
C LEU A 34 9.01 -6.28 1.71
N LEU A 35 9.83 -7.16 1.12
CA LEU A 35 10.08 -8.52 1.63
C LEU A 35 10.37 -8.59 3.15
N PRO A 36 11.32 -7.82 3.73
CA PRO A 36 11.62 -7.89 5.16
C PRO A 36 10.47 -7.39 6.06
N THR A 37 9.44 -6.78 5.50
CA THR A 37 8.27 -6.30 6.25
C THR A 37 7.20 -7.37 6.44
N TYR A 38 7.30 -8.51 5.72
CA TYR A 38 6.39 -9.64 5.90
C TYR A 38 6.80 -10.45 7.12
N LYS A 39 5.82 -11.09 7.75
CA LYS A 39 6.06 -12.00 8.88
C LYS A 39 6.66 -13.30 8.31
N GLU A 40 7.92 -13.57 8.62
CA GLU A 40 8.67 -14.73 8.11
C GLU A 40 7.95 -16.06 8.39
N ASP A 41 7.39 -16.22 9.60
CA ASP A 41 6.70 -17.44 10.02
C ASP A 41 5.40 -17.68 9.25
N THR A 42 4.79 -16.65 8.65
CA THR A 42 3.42 -16.72 8.15
C THR A 42 3.24 -16.34 6.68
N ILE A 43 4.25 -15.74 6.04
CA ILE A 43 4.21 -15.37 4.61
C ILE A 43 3.93 -16.56 3.68
N CYS A 44 4.34 -17.77 4.07
CA CYS A 44 4.15 -18.99 3.28
C CYS A 44 2.75 -19.59 3.36
N TYR A 45 1.86 -19.09 4.22
CA TYR A 45 0.48 -19.62 4.34
C TYR A 45 -0.60 -18.54 4.56
N LYS A 46 -0.22 -17.26 4.66
CA LYS A 46 -1.15 -16.14 4.74
C LYS A 46 -0.92 -15.16 3.60
N GLU A 47 -2.03 -14.61 3.10
CA GLU A 47 -2.01 -13.47 2.19
C GLU A 47 -1.92 -12.14 2.95
N TYR A 48 -1.14 -11.22 2.40
CA TYR A 48 -1.00 -9.85 2.87
C TYR A 48 -1.15 -8.90 1.69
N PHE A 49 -2.00 -7.90 1.87
CA PHE A 49 -2.09 -6.76 0.97
C PHE A 49 -1.45 -5.55 1.62
N LYS A 50 -0.42 -5.00 0.97
CA LYS A 50 0.34 -3.86 1.46
C LYS A 50 0.35 -2.74 0.42
N VAL A 51 0.49 -1.52 0.93
CA VAL A 51 0.68 -0.32 0.13
C VAL A 51 2.01 0.30 0.47
N LEU A 52 2.84 0.53 -0.55
CA LEU A 52 4.06 1.34 -0.45
C LEU A 52 3.73 2.77 -0.86
N SER A 53 4.03 3.71 0.02
CA SER A 53 3.75 5.14 -0.14
C SER A 53 4.96 5.86 -0.70
N LEU A 54 4.80 6.60 -1.80
CA LEU A 54 5.90 7.30 -2.48
C LEU A 54 5.68 8.81 -2.57
N ASN A 55 6.77 9.57 -2.54
CA ASN A 55 6.78 10.98 -2.93
C ASN A 55 7.04 11.17 -4.43
N GLN A 56 7.03 12.42 -4.91
CA GLN A 56 7.26 12.75 -6.34
C GLN A 56 8.62 12.32 -6.89
N SER A 57 9.60 12.06 -6.03
CA SER A 57 10.93 11.60 -6.42
C SER A 57 11.07 10.07 -6.37
N ASN A 58 9.96 9.33 -6.29
CA ASN A 58 9.87 7.89 -6.07
C ASN A 58 10.61 7.44 -4.81
N GLN A 59 10.66 8.29 -3.78
CA GLN A 59 11.24 7.92 -2.50
C GLN A 59 10.15 7.38 -1.59
N VAL A 60 10.47 6.27 -0.92
CA VAL A 60 9.56 5.56 -0.03
C VAL A 60 9.34 6.34 1.26
N LEU A 61 8.11 6.77 1.48
CA LEU A 61 7.62 7.42 2.70
C LEU A 61 7.30 6.40 3.81
N GLY A 62 7.01 5.15 3.42
CA GLY A 62 6.72 4.03 4.31
C GLY A 62 5.84 3.00 3.63
N TYR A 63 5.44 1.97 4.38
CA TYR A 63 4.45 0.98 3.94
C TYR A 63 3.30 0.88 4.96
N THR A 64 2.13 0.48 4.47
CA THR A 64 0.95 0.19 5.30
C THR A 64 0.44 -1.20 4.98
N LEU A 65 0.18 -2.01 6.02
CA LEU A 65 -0.58 -3.24 5.89
C LEU A 65 -2.06 -2.89 5.79
N ILE A 66 -2.69 -3.21 4.65
CA ILE A 66 -4.11 -2.96 4.41
C ILE A 66 -4.94 -4.13 4.94
N SER A 67 -4.50 -5.36 4.67
CA SER A 67 -5.20 -6.55 5.10
C SER A 67 -4.25 -7.74 5.30
N GLU A 68 -4.57 -8.57 6.28
CA GLU A 68 -3.98 -9.89 6.51
C GLU A 68 -5.11 -10.91 6.35
N GLY A 69 -4.99 -11.77 5.34
CA GLY A 69 -5.99 -12.77 4.96
C GLY A 69 -5.63 -14.16 5.43
N GLY A 70 -6.47 -15.11 5.03
CA GLY A 70 -6.22 -16.54 5.19
C GLY A 70 -5.36 -17.09 4.06
N ILE A 71 -5.64 -18.33 3.67
CA ILE A 71 -4.94 -19.03 2.59
C ILE A 71 -5.49 -18.65 1.21
N THR A 72 -6.78 -18.30 1.10
CA THR A 72 -7.50 -18.22 -0.18
C THR A 72 -7.72 -16.82 -0.72
N GLU A 73 -7.86 -15.83 0.17
CA GLU A 73 -8.03 -14.44 -0.23
C GLU A 73 -7.73 -13.46 0.91
N THR A 74 -7.41 -12.23 0.53
CA THR A 74 -7.41 -11.05 1.39
C THR A 74 -8.11 -9.89 0.69
N CYS A 75 -8.80 -9.04 1.47
CA CYS A 75 -9.58 -7.94 0.91
C CYS A 75 -8.76 -6.66 0.80
N ALA A 76 -8.76 -6.05 -0.38
CA ALA A 76 -8.15 -4.74 -0.60
C ALA A 76 -9.22 -3.64 -0.64
N ASP A 77 -9.51 -3.02 0.51
CA ASP A 77 -10.48 -1.92 0.60
C ASP A 77 -9.86 -0.61 0.09
N VAL A 78 -10.37 -0.12 -1.03
CA VAL A 78 -9.94 1.14 -1.67
C VAL A 78 -10.00 2.32 -0.71
N ARG A 79 -10.97 2.40 0.19
CA ARG A 79 -11.08 3.51 1.16
C ARG A 79 -9.93 3.48 2.17
N VAL A 80 -9.52 2.29 2.60
CA VAL A 80 -8.37 2.13 3.51
C VAL A 80 -7.07 2.46 2.78
N ILE A 81 -6.93 2.03 1.52
CA ILE A 81 -5.78 2.39 0.67
C ILE A 81 -5.68 3.91 0.50
N LEU A 82 -6.79 4.57 0.16
CA LEU A 82 -6.83 6.02 -0.01
C LEU A 82 -6.59 6.75 1.32
N GLN A 83 -7.11 6.23 2.43
CA GLN A 83 -6.81 6.79 3.75
C GLN A 83 -5.31 6.71 4.06
N ALA A 84 -4.66 5.58 3.78
CA ALA A 84 -3.21 5.44 3.94
C ALA A 84 -2.45 6.44 3.05
N ALA A 85 -2.88 6.62 1.80
CA ALA A 85 -2.30 7.58 0.87
C ALA A 85 -2.39 9.02 1.38
N LEU A 86 -3.57 9.42 1.86
CA LEU A 86 -3.83 10.77 2.39
C LEU A 86 -3.04 11.02 3.69
N LEU A 87 -3.06 10.08 4.63
CA LEU A 87 -2.36 10.22 5.92
C LEU A 87 -0.83 10.27 5.76
N THR A 88 -0.30 9.67 4.70
CA THR A 88 1.14 9.68 4.41
C THR A 88 1.56 10.83 3.49
N ASN A 89 0.61 11.65 3.01
CA ASN A 89 0.84 12.63 1.93
C ASN A 89 1.55 12.02 0.72
N SER A 90 1.15 10.81 0.33
CA SER A 90 1.71 10.12 -0.83
C SER A 90 1.27 10.79 -2.14
N VAL A 91 2.17 10.81 -3.11
CA VAL A 91 1.86 11.23 -4.50
C VAL A 91 1.70 10.03 -5.43
N ALA A 92 2.32 8.89 -5.10
CA ALA A 92 2.14 7.63 -5.80
C ALA A 92 2.07 6.47 -4.80
N LEU A 93 1.41 5.39 -5.21
CA LEU A 93 1.24 4.17 -4.43
C LEU A 93 1.70 2.97 -5.25
N ILE A 94 2.26 1.97 -4.57
CA ILE A 94 2.49 0.63 -5.12
C ILE A 94 1.69 -0.35 -4.28
N LEU A 95 0.88 -1.17 -4.94
CA LEU A 95 0.10 -2.22 -4.31
C LEU A 95 0.89 -3.53 -4.38
N ALA A 96 1.01 -4.22 -3.25
CA ALA A 96 1.75 -5.47 -3.15
C ALA A 96 0.88 -6.56 -2.51
N HIS A 97 0.77 -7.69 -3.20
CA HIS A 97 0.01 -8.84 -2.76
C HIS A 97 0.87 -10.10 -2.89
N ASN A 98 1.07 -10.85 -1.80
CA ASN A 98 1.72 -12.16 -1.87
C ASN A 98 0.68 -13.27 -2.00
N HIS A 99 1.00 -14.26 -2.84
CA HIS A 99 0.25 -15.50 -2.98
C HIS A 99 1.04 -16.65 -2.33
N PRO A 100 0.57 -17.25 -1.22
CA PRO A 100 1.24 -18.39 -0.57
C PRO A 100 1.51 -19.57 -1.49
N SER A 101 0.70 -19.73 -2.54
CA SER A 101 0.87 -20.76 -3.57
C SER A 101 2.12 -20.60 -4.42
N GLY A 102 2.76 -19.41 -4.40
CA GLY A 102 3.87 -19.05 -5.29
C GLY A 102 3.42 -18.70 -6.71
N ASN A 103 2.12 -18.73 -7.02
CA ASN A 103 1.60 -18.30 -8.32
C ASN A 103 1.71 -16.78 -8.45
N MET A 104 2.39 -16.30 -9.50
CA MET A 104 2.53 -14.88 -9.78
C MET A 104 1.45 -14.33 -10.72
N ASN A 105 0.52 -15.16 -11.19
CA ASN A 105 -0.61 -14.69 -12.00
C ASN A 105 -1.61 -13.95 -11.12
N PRO A 106 -1.99 -12.71 -11.48
CA PRO A 106 -2.96 -11.95 -10.69
C PRO A 106 -4.33 -12.63 -10.74
N SER A 107 -5.04 -12.59 -9.61
CA SER A 107 -6.45 -12.98 -9.56
C SER A 107 -7.32 -11.98 -10.34
N ARG A 108 -8.59 -12.33 -10.55
CA ARG A 108 -9.56 -11.39 -11.13
C ARG A 108 -9.71 -10.14 -10.25
N GLN A 109 -9.69 -10.33 -8.93
CA GLN A 109 -9.79 -9.26 -7.95
C GLN A 109 -8.58 -8.32 -8.01
N ASP A 110 -7.36 -8.86 -8.16
CA ASP A 110 -6.14 -8.06 -8.32
C ASP A 110 -6.19 -7.19 -9.59
N MET A 111 -6.72 -7.74 -10.69
CA MET A 111 -6.88 -6.99 -11.93
C MET A 111 -7.95 -5.90 -11.82
N GLU A 112 -9.07 -6.17 -11.15
CA GLU A 112 -10.16 -5.20 -11.01
C GLU A 112 -9.77 -4.01 -10.12
N ILE A 113 -9.04 -4.23 -9.03
CA ILE A 113 -8.61 -3.12 -8.16
C ILE A 113 -7.55 -2.22 -8.81
N THR A 114 -6.82 -2.73 -9.80
CA THR A 114 -5.72 -2.01 -10.46
C THR A 114 -6.19 -1.14 -11.65
N LYS A 115 -7.44 -1.30 -12.10
CA LYS A 115 -8.04 -0.51 -13.20
C LYS A 115 -8.55 0.84 -12.72
#